data_AF-A0A946C1B9-F1
#
_entry.id   AF-A0A946C1B9-F1
#
_cell.length_a   1.000
_cell.length_b   1.000
_cell.length_c   1.000
_cell.angle_alpha   90.00
_cell.angle_beta   90.00
_cell.angle_gamma   90.00
#
_symmetry.space_group_name_H-M   'P 1'
#
loop_
_entity.id
_entity.type
_entity.pdbx_description
1 polymer ?
#
loop_
_entity_poly.entity_id
_entity_poly.type
_entity_poly.pdbx_seq_one_letter_code
_entity_poly.pdbx_strand_id
1 'polypeptide(L)'
;MILQYFKKKENEYKITADKLYLEILHKARLIIKKNYFIEINFDSSFEIITILLVFYIKNFNKDDSMKKNKVNEELIKIFISDLDKSMREIGIGDMSIGKHVKKYVKKFYYRVKILDPLINDLLSNEFIDYLNSLKLININNTQVMRQDLIVIFKELEKIK
;
A
#
# COMPACT_ATOMS: atom_id res chain seq x y z
N MET A 1 -34.25 15.00 -5.77
CA MET A 1 -33.93 13.98 -4.74
C MET A 1 -32.41 13.99 -4.49
N ILE A 2 -31.96 14.63 -3.42
CA ILE A 2 -30.53 14.93 -3.19
C ILE A 2 -29.73 13.68 -2.74
N LEU A 3 -30.37 12.73 -2.07
CA LEU A 3 -29.71 11.54 -1.50
C LEU A 3 -29.15 10.55 -2.55
N GLN A 4 -29.82 10.39 -3.69
CA GLN A 4 -29.40 9.40 -4.70
C GLN A 4 -28.11 9.82 -5.43
N TYR A 5 -27.88 11.12 -5.58
CA TYR A 5 -26.67 11.66 -6.21
C TYR A 5 -25.41 11.39 -5.35
N PHE A 6 -25.53 11.53 -4.02
CA PHE A 6 -24.44 11.20 -3.11
C PHE A 6 -24.06 9.72 -3.16
N LYS A 7 -25.06 8.81 -3.21
CA LYS A 7 -24.82 7.36 -3.35
C LYS A 7 -24.17 6.99 -4.68
N LYS A 8 -24.49 7.72 -5.76
CA LYS A 8 -23.85 7.51 -7.09
C LYS A 8 -22.37 7.89 -7.06
N LYS A 9 -22.01 9.05 -6.49
CA LYS A 9 -20.61 9.48 -6.35
C LYS A 9 -19.80 8.55 -5.42
N GLU A 10 -20.39 8.12 -4.32
CA GLU A 10 -19.77 7.13 -3.42
C GLU A 10 -19.42 5.83 -4.17
N ASN A 11 -20.34 5.32 -4.98
CA ASN A 11 -20.09 4.15 -5.82
C ASN A 11 -18.94 4.38 -6.83
N GLU A 12 -18.84 5.57 -7.44
CA GLU A 12 -17.76 5.91 -8.38
C GLU A 12 -16.38 5.93 -7.71
N TYR A 13 -16.28 6.50 -6.50
CA TYR A 13 -15.03 6.49 -5.73
C TYR A 13 -14.63 5.07 -5.33
N LYS A 14 -15.59 4.26 -4.88
CA LYS A 14 -15.34 2.86 -4.54
C LYS A 14 -14.85 2.05 -5.73
N ILE A 15 -15.51 2.16 -6.88
CA ILE A 15 -15.08 1.48 -8.12
C ILE A 15 -13.66 1.90 -8.51
N THR A 16 -13.33 3.17 -8.36
CA THR A 16 -11.98 3.68 -8.66
C THR A 16 -10.95 3.10 -7.67
N ALA A 17 -11.27 3.10 -6.38
CA ALA A 17 -10.42 2.54 -5.34
C ALA A 17 -10.20 1.03 -5.52
N ASP A 18 -11.24 0.26 -5.88
CA ASP A 18 -11.15 -1.17 -6.16
C ASP A 18 -10.16 -1.45 -7.31
N LYS A 19 -10.24 -0.68 -8.40
CA LYS A 19 -9.30 -0.82 -9.53
C LYS A 19 -7.86 -0.53 -9.11
N LEU A 20 -7.64 0.57 -8.40
CA LEU A 20 -6.30 0.93 -7.91
C LEU A 20 -5.75 -0.13 -6.96
N TYR A 21 -6.60 -0.67 -6.08
CA TYR A 21 -6.18 -1.72 -5.14
C TYR A 21 -5.79 -3.01 -5.87
N LEU A 22 -6.54 -3.41 -6.90
CA LEU A 22 -6.18 -4.57 -7.73
C LEU A 22 -4.84 -4.36 -8.45
N GLU A 23 -4.57 -3.15 -8.95
CA GLU A 23 -3.27 -2.83 -9.55
C GLU A 23 -2.13 -2.91 -8.51
N ILE A 24 -2.35 -2.38 -7.31
CA ILE A 24 -1.39 -2.48 -6.19
C ILE A 24 -1.09 -3.96 -5.90
N LEU A 25 -2.11 -4.81 -5.78
CA LEU A 25 -1.93 -6.24 -5.55
C LEU A 25 -1.17 -6.92 -6.69
N HIS A 26 -1.45 -6.55 -7.94
CA HIS A 26 -0.73 -7.09 -9.09
C HIS A 26 0.76 -6.71 -9.04
N LYS A 27 1.08 -5.43 -8.82
CA LYS A 27 2.47 -4.97 -8.69
C LYS A 27 3.17 -5.60 -7.47
N ALA A 28 2.47 -5.75 -6.36
CA ALA A 28 2.98 -6.42 -5.16
C ALA A 28 3.36 -7.88 -5.46
N ARG A 29 2.49 -8.64 -6.14
CA ARG A 29 2.77 -10.02 -6.55
C ARG A 29 3.99 -10.12 -7.47
N LEU A 30 4.16 -9.17 -8.39
CA LEU A 30 5.35 -9.14 -9.25
C LEU A 30 6.63 -8.93 -8.44
N ILE A 31 6.62 -8.04 -7.45
CA ILE A 31 7.77 -7.81 -6.56
C ILE A 31 8.03 -9.02 -5.66
N ILE A 32 7.00 -9.63 -5.06
CA ILE A 32 7.13 -10.80 -4.17
C ILE A 32 7.71 -12.00 -4.92
N LYS A 33 7.38 -12.17 -6.21
CA LYS A 33 7.96 -13.23 -7.05
C LYS A 33 9.46 -13.02 -7.33
N LYS A 34 10.01 -11.83 -7.07
CA LYS A 34 11.45 -11.59 -7.16
C LYS A 34 12.12 -12.03 -5.87
N ASN A 35 13.37 -12.47 -5.95
CA ASN A 35 14.13 -13.01 -4.82
C ASN A 35 14.65 -11.91 -3.86
N TYR A 36 13.83 -10.93 -3.50
CA TYR A 36 14.23 -9.83 -2.61
C TYR A 36 14.05 -10.17 -1.13
N PHE A 37 13.01 -10.94 -0.82
CA PHE A 37 12.69 -11.31 0.55
C PHE A 37 13.50 -12.51 1.01
N ILE A 38 13.85 -12.51 2.31
CA ILE A 38 14.45 -13.67 2.98
C ILE A 38 13.44 -14.82 3.02
N GLU A 39 12.19 -14.50 3.32
CA GLU A 39 11.06 -15.44 3.35
C GLU A 39 9.81 -14.76 2.79
N ILE A 40 8.99 -15.52 2.06
CA ILE A 40 7.70 -15.04 1.56
C ILE A 40 6.61 -15.46 2.54
N ASN A 41 6.10 -14.52 3.32
CA ASN A 41 5.03 -14.74 4.27
C ASN A 41 4.08 -13.52 4.33
N PHE A 42 3.16 -13.52 5.30
CA PHE A 42 2.21 -12.42 5.52
C PHE A 42 2.90 -11.08 5.76
N ASP A 43 3.98 -11.04 6.55
CA ASP A 43 4.69 -9.79 6.87
C ASP A 43 5.41 -9.23 5.64
N SER A 44 6.05 -10.08 4.82
CA SER A 44 6.66 -9.66 3.54
C SER A 44 5.61 -9.07 2.58
N SER A 45 4.44 -9.70 2.51
CA SER A 45 3.32 -9.22 1.70
C SER A 45 2.78 -7.88 2.22
N PHE A 46 2.62 -7.77 3.55
CA PHE A 46 2.15 -6.56 4.21
C PHE A 46 3.08 -5.36 3.95
N GLU A 47 4.40 -5.53 4.08
CA GLU A 47 5.35 -4.42 3.88
C GLU A 47 5.36 -3.93 2.43
N ILE A 48 5.29 -4.84 1.43
CA ILE A 48 5.21 -4.44 0.01
C ILE A 48 3.90 -3.74 -0.32
N ILE A 49 2.77 -4.31 0.11
CA ILE A 49 1.45 -3.71 -0.12
C ILE A 49 1.43 -2.33 0.54
N THR A 50 1.99 -2.19 1.74
CA THR A 50 2.07 -0.90 2.44
C THR A 50 2.87 0.13 1.64
N ILE A 51 4.09 -0.20 1.20
CA ILE A 51 4.94 0.72 0.41
C ILE A 51 4.20 1.19 -0.84
N LEU A 52 3.64 0.24 -1.61
CA LEU A 52 2.91 0.55 -2.84
C LEU A 52 1.65 1.37 -2.57
N LEU A 53 0.90 1.05 -1.52
CA LEU A 53 -0.29 1.80 -1.14
C LEU A 53 0.05 3.27 -0.80
N VAL A 54 1.16 3.53 -0.12
CA VAL A 54 1.63 4.92 0.13
C VAL A 54 1.96 5.62 -1.19
N PHE A 55 2.63 4.94 -2.14
CA PHE A 55 2.95 5.51 -3.44
C PHE A 55 1.70 5.96 -4.20
N TYR A 56 0.67 5.09 -4.23
CA TYR A 56 -0.61 5.39 -4.87
C TYR A 56 -1.37 6.52 -4.17
N ILE A 57 -1.45 6.51 -2.83
CA ILE A 57 -2.11 7.57 -2.05
C ILE A 57 -1.45 8.93 -2.30
N LYS A 58 -0.12 8.98 -2.42
CA LYS A 58 0.62 10.21 -2.70
C LYS A 58 0.34 10.73 -4.11
N ASN A 59 0.36 9.84 -5.10
CA ASN A 59 0.32 10.23 -6.52
C ASN A 59 -1.07 10.36 -7.14
N PHE A 60 -2.10 9.73 -6.57
CA PHE A 60 -3.45 9.77 -7.15
C PHE A 60 -4.05 11.19 -7.17
N ASN A 61 -4.58 11.60 -8.32
CA ASN A 61 -5.33 12.84 -8.57
C ASN A 61 -4.82 14.06 -7.79
N LYS A 62 -3.57 14.46 -8.03
CA LYS A 62 -2.96 15.63 -7.36
C LYS A 62 -3.75 16.93 -7.59
N ASP A 63 -4.47 17.04 -8.71
CA ASP A 63 -5.19 18.25 -9.11
C ASP A 63 -6.63 18.34 -8.56
N ASP A 64 -7.21 17.24 -8.09
CA ASP A 64 -8.56 17.19 -7.47
C ASP A 64 -8.46 16.62 -6.05
N SER A 65 -8.23 17.50 -5.08
CA SER A 65 -8.03 17.13 -3.68
C SER A 65 -9.26 16.47 -3.04
N MET A 66 -10.47 16.85 -3.45
CA MET A 66 -11.71 16.29 -2.90
C MET A 66 -11.91 14.85 -3.37
N LYS A 67 -11.78 14.60 -4.68
CA LYS A 67 -11.85 13.25 -5.26
C LYS A 67 -10.72 12.37 -4.75
N LYS A 68 -9.51 12.91 -4.65
CA LYS A 68 -8.35 12.23 -4.08
C LYS A 68 -8.64 11.72 -2.67
N ASN A 69 -9.09 12.60 -1.78
CA ASN A 69 -9.38 12.23 -0.40
C ASN A 69 -10.46 11.14 -0.30
N LYS A 70 -11.52 11.25 -1.11
CA LYS A 70 -12.60 10.24 -1.13
C LYS A 70 -12.15 8.87 -1.63
N VAL A 71 -11.36 8.83 -2.70
CA VAL A 71 -10.81 7.56 -3.20
C VAL A 71 -9.80 6.97 -2.23
N ASN A 72 -8.97 7.81 -1.59
CA ASN A 72 -8.01 7.36 -0.58
C ASN A 72 -8.72 6.78 0.66
N GLU A 73 -9.83 7.38 1.11
CA GLU A 73 -10.67 6.83 2.17
C GLU A 73 -11.18 5.42 1.81
N GLU A 74 -11.68 5.23 0.59
CA GLU A 74 -12.14 3.92 0.10
C GLU A 74 -10.98 2.91 -0.04
N LEU A 75 -9.81 3.33 -0.53
CA LEU A 75 -8.61 2.50 -0.61
C LEU A 75 -8.19 1.95 0.76
N ILE A 76 -8.21 2.80 1.80
CA ILE A 76 -7.90 2.38 3.17
C ILE A 76 -8.95 1.40 3.69
N LYS A 77 -10.25 1.61 3.41
CA LYS A 77 -11.30 0.65 3.79
C LYS A 77 -11.09 -0.72 3.14
N ILE A 78 -10.77 -0.75 1.85
CA ILE A 78 -10.49 -1.98 1.10
C ILE A 78 -9.26 -2.68 1.71
N PHE A 79 -8.17 -1.95 1.95
CA PHE A 79 -6.97 -2.49 2.60
C PHE A 79 -7.25 -3.08 3.99
N ILE A 80 -8.05 -2.41 4.82
CA ILE A 80 -8.42 -2.93 6.15
C ILE A 80 -9.25 -4.22 6.02
N SER A 81 -10.17 -4.27 5.06
CA SER A 81 -10.94 -5.49 4.80
C SER A 81 -10.07 -6.64 4.28
N ASP A 82 -9.06 -6.34 3.47
CA ASP A 82 -8.13 -7.35 2.95
C ASP A 82 -7.21 -7.90 4.05
N LEU A 83 -6.76 -7.02 4.96
CA LEU A 83 -6.03 -7.43 6.16
C LEU A 83 -6.85 -8.40 7.02
N ASP A 84 -8.13 -8.09 7.27
CA ASP A 84 -9.01 -8.97 8.07
C ASP A 84 -9.12 -10.35 7.43
N LYS A 85 -9.40 -10.43 6.12
CA LYS A 85 -9.50 -11.70 5.39
C LYS A 85 -8.18 -12.47 5.40
N SER A 86 -7.08 -11.81 5.02
CA SER A 86 -5.76 -12.42 4.96
C SER A 86 -5.31 -12.96 6.34
N MET A 87 -5.65 -12.26 7.42
CA MET A 87 -5.36 -12.71 8.78
C MET A 87 -6.15 -13.95 9.17
N ARG A 88 -7.43 -14.05 8.77
CA ARG A 88 -8.22 -15.26 8.99
C ARG A 88 -7.67 -16.43 8.18
N GLU A 89 -7.21 -16.19 6.96
CA GLU A 89 -6.60 -17.22 6.09
C GLU A 89 -5.32 -17.82 6.70
N ILE A 90 -4.54 -17.04 7.45
CA ILE A 90 -3.37 -17.54 8.19
C ILE A 90 -3.71 -18.09 9.60
N GLY A 91 -5.00 -18.24 9.92
CA GLY A 91 -5.46 -18.90 11.15
C GLY A 91 -5.64 -17.98 12.36
N ILE A 92 -5.67 -16.65 12.19
CA ILE A 92 -6.05 -15.75 13.30
C ILE A 92 -7.55 -15.89 13.57
N GLY A 93 -7.89 -16.37 14.77
CA GLY A 93 -9.27 -16.63 15.16
C GLY A 93 -10.14 -15.37 15.33
N ASP A 94 -11.44 -15.55 15.13
CA ASP A 94 -12.44 -14.48 15.16
C ASP A 94 -12.46 -13.67 16.47
N MET A 95 -12.10 -14.29 17.59
CA MET A 95 -12.06 -13.61 18.90
C MET A 95 -10.94 -12.55 19.01
N SER A 96 -9.84 -12.71 18.27
CA SER A 96 -8.69 -11.80 18.32
C SER A 96 -8.53 -10.95 17.06
N ILE A 97 -9.23 -11.27 15.96
CA ILE A 97 -9.06 -10.65 14.63
C ILE A 97 -9.02 -9.12 14.69
N GLY A 98 -9.99 -8.50 15.36
CA GLY A 98 -10.07 -7.03 15.45
C GLY A 98 -8.85 -6.40 16.13
N LYS A 99 -8.23 -7.08 17.11
CA LYS A 99 -7.00 -6.60 17.76
C LYS A 99 -5.81 -6.68 16.80
N HIS A 100 -5.70 -7.75 16.02
CA HIS A 100 -4.64 -7.92 15.03
C HIS A 100 -4.77 -6.94 13.88
N VAL A 101 -5.97 -6.79 13.30
CA VAL A 101 -6.23 -5.80 12.24
C VAL A 101 -5.88 -4.39 12.72
N LYS A 102 -6.36 -4.00 13.91
CA LYS A 102 -6.03 -2.68 14.50
C LYS A 102 -4.52 -2.48 14.70
N LYS A 103 -3.79 -3.52 15.10
CA LYS A 103 -2.32 -3.48 15.24
C LYS A 103 -1.63 -3.22 13.89
N TYR A 104 -2.06 -3.91 12.83
CA TYR A 104 -1.46 -3.72 11.50
C TYR A 104 -1.87 -2.40 10.84
N VAL A 105 -3.08 -1.90 11.09
CA VAL A 105 -3.47 -0.54 10.69
C VAL A 105 -2.58 0.51 11.36
N LYS A 106 -2.26 0.35 12.65
CA LYS A 106 -1.29 1.24 13.33
C LYS A 106 0.11 1.14 12.72
N LYS A 107 0.58 -0.07 12.40
CA LYS A 107 1.85 -0.27 11.68
C LYS A 107 1.84 0.47 10.34
N PHE A 108 0.77 0.34 9.57
CA PHE A 108 0.61 1.01 8.28
C PHE A 108 0.74 2.54 8.43
N TYR A 109 0.01 3.17 9.34
CA TYR A 109 0.12 4.63 9.54
C TYR A 109 1.51 5.05 10.05
N TYR A 110 2.18 4.21 10.84
CA TYR A 110 3.56 4.44 11.21
C TYR A 110 4.50 4.38 9.99
N ARG A 111 4.29 3.43 9.06
CA ARG A 111 5.03 3.39 7.78
C ARG A 111 4.76 4.62 6.93
N VAL A 112 3.51 5.07 6.83
CA VAL A 112 3.16 6.31 6.11
C VAL A 112 3.95 7.50 6.63
N LYS A 113 4.04 7.68 7.95
CA LYS A 113 4.79 8.77 8.57
C LYS A 113 6.28 8.78 8.17
N ILE A 114 6.87 7.61 7.99
CA ILE A 114 8.28 7.46 7.59
C ILE A 114 8.45 7.58 6.08
N LEU A 115 7.56 6.96 5.30
CA LEU A 115 7.64 6.90 3.84
C LEU A 115 7.27 8.23 3.17
N ASP A 116 6.33 9.00 3.72
CA ASP A 116 5.88 10.25 3.10
C ASP A 116 7.01 11.25 2.79
N PRO A 117 7.97 11.51 3.70
CA PRO A 117 9.14 12.34 3.35
C PRO A 117 10.09 11.63 2.37
N LEU A 118 10.31 10.32 2.52
CA LEU A 118 11.25 9.54 1.70
C LEU A 118 10.82 9.44 0.23
N ILE A 119 9.52 9.49 -0.05
CA ILE A 119 8.99 9.43 -1.41
C ILE A 119 9.44 10.63 -2.26
N ASN A 120 9.74 11.77 -1.64
CA ASN A 120 10.24 12.94 -2.38
C ASN A 120 11.67 12.73 -2.89
N ASP A 121 12.44 11.83 -2.28
CA ASP A 121 13.77 11.44 -2.74
C ASP A 121 14.03 9.95 -2.51
N LEU A 122 13.50 9.12 -3.41
CA LEU A 122 13.72 7.67 -3.40
C LEU A 122 15.16 7.26 -3.78
N LEU A 123 15.98 8.19 -4.28
CA LEU A 123 17.39 7.93 -4.61
C LEU A 123 18.31 8.07 -3.38
N SER A 124 17.81 8.70 -2.31
CA SER A 124 18.51 8.84 -1.04
C SER A 124 18.92 7.50 -0.43
N ASN A 125 19.98 7.53 0.39
CA ASN A 125 20.35 6.39 1.24
C ASN A 125 19.32 6.15 2.34
N GLU A 126 18.56 7.18 2.76
CA GLU A 126 17.53 7.04 3.78
C GLU A 126 16.44 6.03 3.38
N PHE A 127 16.11 5.94 2.09
CA PHE A 127 15.16 4.93 1.61
C PHE A 127 15.75 3.51 1.64
N ILE A 128 17.06 3.35 1.38
CA ILE A 128 17.76 2.07 1.56
C ILE A 128 17.78 1.68 3.03
N ASP A 129 18.09 2.62 3.91
CA ASP A 129 18.11 2.41 5.36
C ASP A 129 16.73 2.00 5.87
N TYR A 130 15.67 2.62 5.34
CA TYR A 130 14.29 2.21 5.59
C TYR A 130 14.05 0.75 5.16
N LEU A 131 14.39 0.39 3.91
CA LEU A 131 14.19 -0.98 3.42
C LEU A 131 14.97 -2.00 4.26
N ASN A 132 16.23 -1.71 4.60
CA ASN A 132 17.04 -2.56 5.47
C ASN A 132 16.45 -2.67 6.89
N SER A 133 15.86 -1.60 7.43
CA SER A 133 15.25 -1.59 8.75
C SER A 133 14.04 -2.54 8.89
N LEU A 134 13.43 -2.94 7.77
CA LEU A 134 12.33 -3.90 7.78
C LEU A 134 12.78 -5.30 8.21
N LYS A 135 14.07 -5.64 8.03
CA LYS A 135 14.65 -6.97 8.34
C LYS A 135 13.99 -8.14 7.62
N LEU A 136 13.28 -7.88 6.52
CA LEU A 136 12.64 -8.90 5.67
C LEU A 136 13.34 -9.06 4.31
N ILE A 137 14.20 -8.11 3.94
CA ILE A 137 14.84 -8.02 2.63
C ILE A 137 16.29 -8.48 2.76
N ASN A 138 16.76 -9.25 1.78
CA ASN A 138 18.17 -9.60 1.67
C ASN A 138 18.97 -8.33 1.34
N ILE A 139 19.94 -7.99 2.18
CA ILE A 139 20.76 -6.77 2.07
C ILE A 139 21.40 -6.63 0.69
N ASN A 140 21.81 -7.75 0.07
CA ASN A 140 22.41 -7.76 -1.27
C ASN A 140 21.43 -7.33 -2.37
N ASN A 141 20.13 -7.46 -2.11
CA ASN A 141 19.06 -7.19 -3.07
C ASN A 141 18.36 -5.85 -2.83
N THR A 142 18.65 -5.14 -1.72
CA THR A 142 18.00 -3.87 -1.37
C THR A 142 18.16 -2.81 -2.47
N GLN A 143 19.33 -2.74 -3.10
CA GLN A 143 19.58 -1.80 -4.20
C GLN A 143 18.72 -2.09 -5.43
N VAL A 144 18.61 -3.37 -5.79
CA VAL A 144 17.83 -3.81 -6.95
C VAL A 144 16.34 -3.59 -6.68
N MET A 145 15.88 -3.94 -5.47
CA MET A 145 14.50 -3.70 -5.04
C MET A 145 14.15 -2.22 -5.04
N ARG A 146 15.05 -1.34 -4.56
CA ARG A 146 14.86 0.11 -4.65
C ARG A 146 14.67 0.55 -6.09
N GLN A 147 15.50 0.07 -7.02
CA GLN A 147 15.41 0.48 -8.42
C GLN A 147 14.05 0.10 -9.02
N ASP A 148 13.55 -1.10 -8.74
CA ASP A 148 12.21 -1.51 -9.16
C ASP A 148 11.11 -0.64 -8.56
N LEU A 149 11.20 -0.33 -7.27
CA LEU A 149 10.23 0.54 -6.59
C LEU A 149 10.22 1.95 -7.18
N ILE A 150 11.40 2.48 -7.55
CA ILE A 150 11.52 3.77 -8.26
C ILE A 150 10.86 3.70 -9.64
N VAL A 151 11.07 2.62 -10.39
CA VAL A 151 10.41 2.43 -11.70
C VAL A 151 8.90 2.43 -11.53
N ILE A 152 8.38 1.66 -10.57
CA ILE A 152 6.95 1.61 -10.25
C ILE A 152 6.44 3.01 -9.86
N PHE A 153 7.16 3.73 -9.00
CA PHE A 153 6.76 5.07 -8.57
C PHE A 153 6.69 6.06 -9.74
N LYS A 154 7.70 6.04 -10.63
CA LYS A 154 7.74 6.91 -11.82
C LYS A 154 6.65 6.58 -12.84
N GLU A 155 6.26 5.31 -12.98
CA GLU A 155 5.11 4.94 -13.81
C GLU A 155 3.83 5.61 -13.32
N LEU A 156 3.64 5.72 -11.99
CA LEU A 156 2.45 6.37 -11.42
C LEU A 156 2.41 7.88 -11.69
N GLU A 157 3.57 8.54 -11.75
CA GLU A 157 3.64 9.97 -12.08
C GLU A 157 3.29 10.27 -13.55
N LYS A 158 3.40 9.27 -14.44
CA LYS A 158 3.06 9.40 -15.86
C LYS A 158 1.56 9.24 -16.14
N ILE A 159 0.78 8.71 -15.20
CA ILE A 159 -0.68 8.51 -15.34
C ILE A 159 -1.44 9.80 -14.96
N LYS A 160 -0.94 10.96 -15.41
CA LYS A 160 -1.64 12.24 -15.26
C LYS A 160 -2.78 12.36 -16.26
#